data_AF-A0A5Q5CE72-F1
#
_entry.id   AF-A0A5Q5CE72-F1
#
_cell.length_a   1.000
_cell.length_b   1.000
_cell.length_c   1.000
_cell.angle_alpha   90.00
_cell.angle_beta   90.00
_cell.angle_gamma   90.00
#
_symmetry.space_group_name_H-M   'P 1'
#
loop_
_entity.id
_entity.type
_entity.pdbx_description
1 polymer ?
#
loop_
_entity_poly.entity_id
_entity_poly.type
_entity_poly.pdbx_seq_one_letter_code
_entity_poly.pdbx_strand_id
1 'polypeptide(L)'
;MRRTGPDVAAPPLPSLEGLTAQFYEHCRREELSFQRCSRCDRWRHVPRLTCAGCGSNSWSWQRSSGRGVVFSHTVIHRALHPGFDEAVPFVCAVVEMDEGVRMVARIVDLVADGTAMLVDAAVEVVYVHAADDVVLPAFRLPAAEVRGNGRR
;
A
#
# COMPACT_ATOMS: atom_id res chain seq x y z
N MET A 1 18.27 -15.59 24.35
CA MET A 1 18.79 -16.64 23.45
C MET A 1 18.82 -16.08 22.03
N ARG A 2 19.98 -15.63 21.55
CA ARG A 2 20.15 -15.18 20.16
C ARG A 2 20.32 -16.42 19.29
N ARG A 3 19.41 -16.67 18.35
CA ARG A 3 19.57 -17.74 17.37
C ARG A 3 20.63 -17.31 16.35
N THR A 4 21.74 -18.03 16.33
CA THR A 4 22.76 -17.95 15.29
C THR A 4 22.54 -19.08 14.27
N GLY A 5 22.09 -18.71 13.06
CA GLY A 5 22.11 -19.49 11.81
C GLY A 5 20.73 -19.89 11.23
N PRO A 6 20.63 -20.26 9.93
CA PRO A 6 21.21 -19.66 8.72
C PRO A 6 20.25 -18.58 8.14
N ASP A 7 20.77 -17.73 7.24
CA ASP A 7 20.06 -16.75 6.38
C ASP A 7 18.64 -16.32 6.82
N VAL A 8 18.51 -15.12 7.42
CA VAL A 8 17.18 -14.56 7.75
C VAL A 8 16.43 -14.42 6.43
N ALA A 9 15.46 -15.31 6.20
CA ALA A 9 14.72 -15.36 4.95
C ALA A 9 14.17 -13.97 4.63
N ALA A 10 14.62 -13.36 3.53
CA ALA A 10 14.18 -12.03 3.12
C ALA A 10 12.65 -11.95 3.02
N PRO A 11 12.04 -10.76 3.21
CA PRO A 11 10.62 -10.56 2.93
C PRO A 11 10.22 -11.12 1.56
N PRO A 12 9.08 -11.80 1.44
CA PRO A 12 8.60 -12.26 0.14
C PRO A 12 8.32 -11.06 -0.77
N LEU A 13 8.73 -11.19 -2.03
CA LEU A 13 8.49 -10.21 -3.08
C LEU A 13 7.25 -10.58 -3.91
N PRO A 14 6.56 -9.60 -4.51
CA PRO A 14 5.47 -9.88 -5.42
C PRO A 14 5.93 -10.65 -6.67
N SER A 15 5.05 -11.49 -7.22
CA SER A 15 5.25 -12.07 -8.56
C SER A 15 5.12 -10.98 -9.62
N LEU A 16 6.18 -10.77 -10.41
CA LEU A 16 6.24 -9.78 -11.48
C LEU A 16 5.76 -10.36 -12.81
N GLU A 17 4.52 -10.85 -12.83
CA GLU A 17 3.90 -11.42 -14.03
C GLU A 17 2.62 -10.68 -14.44
N GLY A 18 2.33 -10.63 -15.74
CA GLY A 18 1.08 -10.10 -16.29
C GLY A 18 0.75 -8.67 -15.83
N LEU A 19 -0.48 -8.46 -15.34
CA LEU A 19 -0.93 -7.15 -14.86
C LEU A 19 -0.27 -6.74 -13.53
N THR A 20 0.21 -7.70 -12.74
CA THR A 20 0.95 -7.43 -11.51
C THR A 20 2.30 -6.80 -11.83
N ALA A 21 3.01 -7.34 -12.84
CA ALA A 21 4.25 -6.73 -13.35
C ALA A 21 4.03 -5.27 -13.78
N GLN A 22 2.95 -5.00 -14.52
CA GLN A 22 2.63 -3.64 -14.99
C GLN A 22 2.37 -2.69 -13.82
N PHE A 23 1.66 -3.13 -12.78
CA PHE A 23 1.44 -2.32 -11.59
C PHE A 23 2.74 -1.93 -10.88
N TYR A 24 3.64 -2.91 -10.67
CA TYR A 24 4.90 -2.64 -10.00
C TYR A 24 5.89 -1.86 -10.87
N GLU A 25 5.82 -1.96 -12.20
CA GLU A 25 6.60 -1.09 -13.11
C GLU A 25 6.23 0.39 -12.95
N HIS A 26 4.96 0.72 -12.71
CA HIS A 26 4.58 2.09 -12.35
C HIS A 26 5.17 2.48 -10.98
N CYS A 27 5.15 1.58 -10.00
CA CYS A 27 5.72 1.82 -8.68
C CYS A 27 7.25 2.05 -8.73
N ARG A 28 7.98 1.35 -9.62
CA ARG A 28 9.42 1.56 -9.84
C ARG A 28 9.76 2.98 -10.30
N ARG A 29 8.80 3.66 -10.94
CA ARG A 29 8.93 5.06 -11.38
C ARG A 29 8.42 6.04 -10.33
N GLU A 30 8.10 5.54 -9.13
CA GLU A 30 7.46 6.31 -8.06
C GLU A 30 6.13 6.93 -8.49
N GLU A 31 5.37 6.20 -9.30
CA GLU A 31 4.04 6.59 -9.77
C GLU A 31 2.98 5.54 -9.41
N LEU A 32 2.08 5.87 -8.50
CA LEU A 32 0.91 5.03 -8.23
C LEU A 32 -0.07 5.19 -9.38
N SER A 33 -0.40 4.09 -10.04
CA SER A 33 -1.34 4.06 -11.16
C SER A 33 -2.40 2.99 -10.95
N PHE A 34 -3.62 3.31 -11.36
CA PHE A 34 -4.75 2.39 -11.36
C PHE A 34 -5.32 2.27 -12.77
N GLN A 35 -6.01 1.17 -13.05
CA GLN A 35 -6.68 1.05 -14.33
C GLN A 35 -7.99 1.85 -14.32
N ARG A 36 -8.27 2.60 -15.38
CA ARG A 36 -9.55 3.28 -15.60
C ARG A 36 -10.21 2.73 -16.87
N CYS A 37 -11.46 2.32 -16.76
CA CYS A 37 -12.21 1.78 -17.90
C CYS A 37 -12.53 2.88 -18.90
N SER A 38 -12.19 2.68 -20.18
CA SER A 38 -12.44 3.67 -21.25
C SER A 38 -13.91 3.73 -21.71
N ARG A 39 -14.78 2.88 -21.14
CA ARG A 39 -16.21 2.81 -21.48
C ARG A 39 -17.12 3.41 -20.42
N CYS A 40 -16.84 3.14 -19.14
CA CYS A 40 -17.68 3.58 -18.03
C CYS A 40 -16.93 4.39 -16.98
N ASP A 41 -15.69 4.80 -17.28
CA ASP A 41 -14.83 5.65 -16.45
C ASP A 41 -14.49 5.13 -15.05
N ARG A 42 -14.90 3.90 -14.72
CA ARG A 42 -14.64 3.32 -13.40
C ARG A 42 -13.16 3.01 -13.20
N TRP A 43 -12.61 3.55 -12.11
CA TRP A 43 -11.31 3.18 -11.56
C TRP A 43 -11.33 1.77 -10.95
N ARG A 44 -10.19 1.06 -11.01
CA ARG A 44 -10.10 -0.35 -10.62
C ARG A 44 -8.78 -0.66 -9.92
N HIS A 45 -8.90 -1.30 -8.76
CA HIS A 45 -7.83 -1.97 -8.05
C HIS A 45 -8.44 -3.19 -7.30
N VAL A 46 -7.82 -4.36 -7.27
CA VAL A 46 -6.58 -4.79 -7.95
C VAL A 46 -6.72 -4.83 -9.49
N PRO A 47 -5.61 -4.82 -10.26
CA PRO A 47 -5.64 -4.84 -11.73
C PRO A 47 -6.35 -6.08 -12.31
N ARG A 48 -7.18 -5.91 -13.34
CA ARG A 48 -7.94 -6.99 -14.00
C ARG A 48 -8.13 -6.75 -15.50
N LEU A 49 -8.21 -7.84 -16.27
CA LEU A 49 -8.39 -7.77 -17.73
C LEU A 49 -9.74 -7.19 -18.14
N THR A 50 -10.79 -7.48 -17.37
CA THR A 50 -12.18 -7.10 -17.68
C THR A 50 -12.74 -6.16 -16.60
N CYS A 51 -13.52 -5.16 -17.01
CA CYS A 51 -14.18 -4.23 -16.10
C CYS A 51 -15.36 -4.90 -15.38
N ALA A 52 -15.35 -4.92 -14.05
CA ALA A 52 -16.44 -5.45 -13.24
C ALA A 52 -17.73 -4.61 -13.31
N GLY A 53 -17.66 -3.36 -13.79
CA GLY A 53 -18.82 -2.48 -13.91
C GLY A 53 -19.61 -2.65 -15.22
N CYS A 54 -18.93 -2.85 -16.34
CA CYS A 54 -19.57 -2.90 -17.67
C CYS A 54 -19.14 -4.07 -18.57
N GLY A 55 -18.23 -4.94 -18.11
CA GLY A 55 -17.73 -6.07 -18.90
C GLY A 55 -16.74 -5.70 -20.01
N SER A 56 -16.40 -4.43 -20.18
CA SER A 56 -15.43 -3.99 -21.19
C SER A 56 -14.00 -4.46 -20.90
N ASN A 57 -13.28 -4.83 -21.97
CA ASN A 57 -11.84 -5.07 -21.96
C ASN A 57 -11.03 -3.83 -22.40
N SER A 58 -11.70 -2.70 -22.69
CA SER A 58 -11.05 -1.42 -23.04
C SER A 58 -10.80 -0.57 -21.80
N TRP A 59 -9.52 -0.29 -21.53
CA TRP A 59 -9.05 0.48 -20.39
C TRP A 59 -7.63 0.99 -20.61
N SER A 60 -7.21 1.95 -19.79
CA SER A 60 -5.82 2.41 -19.71
C SER A 60 -5.37 2.50 -18.25
N TRP A 61 -4.06 2.47 -18.02
CA TRP A 61 -3.48 2.91 -16.75
C TRP A 61 -3.56 4.43 -16.66
N GLN A 62 -3.93 4.94 -15.49
CA GLN A 62 -3.93 6.37 -15.20
C GLN A 62 -3.30 6.60 -13.84
N ARG A 63 -2.53 7.68 -13.75
CA ARG A 63 -1.85 8.08 -12.52
C ARG A 63 -2.87 8.49 -11.47
N SER A 64 -2.73 7.95 -10.27
CA SER A 64 -3.48 8.34 -9.08
C SER A 64 -2.92 9.65 -8.51
N SER A 65 -3.75 10.38 -7.78
CA SER A 65 -3.32 11.50 -6.95
C SER A 65 -2.30 11.07 -5.89
N GLY A 66 -2.26 9.78 -5.55
CA GLY A 66 -1.44 9.23 -4.48
C GLY A 66 -1.99 9.50 -3.09
N ARG A 67 -3.18 10.07 -2.97
CA ARG A 67 -3.81 10.43 -1.69
C ARG A 67 -5.03 9.58 -1.39
N GLY A 68 -5.30 9.43 -0.10
CA GLY A 68 -6.50 8.77 0.37
C GLY A 68 -6.69 8.96 1.86
N VAL A 69 -7.61 8.18 2.41
CA VAL A 69 -7.90 8.11 3.84
C VAL A 69 -7.81 6.66 4.32
N VAL A 70 -7.37 6.45 5.55
CA VAL A 70 -7.35 5.11 6.14
C VAL A 70 -8.79 4.67 6.41
N PHE A 71 -9.26 3.68 5.67
CA PHE A 71 -10.58 3.06 5.86
C PHE A 71 -10.59 2.13 7.07
N SER A 72 -9.54 1.33 7.24
CA SER A 72 -9.36 0.42 8.38
C SER A 72 -7.88 0.02 8.49
N HIS A 73 -7.43 -0.37 9.68
CA HIS A 73 -6.06 -0.81 9.91
C HIS A 73 -5.95 -1.91 10.96
N THR A 74 -4.79 -2.57 10.98
CA THR A 74 -4.39 -3.50 12.03
C THR A 74 -2.92 -3.31 12.36
N VAL A 75 -2.57 -3.48 13.64
CA VAL A 75 -1.19 -3.48 14.11
C VAL A 75 -0.73 -4.93 14.21
N ILE A 76 0.28 -5.28 13.42
CA ILE A 76 0.85 -6.63 13.38
C ILE A 76 1.98 -6.67 14.40
N HIS A 77 1.73 -7.30 15.55
CA HIS A 77 2.71 -7.48 16.63
C HIS A 77 3.54 -8.76 16.51
N ARG A 78 3.14 -9.69 15.64
CA ARG A 78 3.82 -10.95 15.41
C ARG A 78 3.93 -11.21 13.91
N ALA A 79 5.15 -11.37 13.42
CA ALA A 79 5.38 -11.71 12.03
C ALA A 79 4.95 -13.16 11.76
N LEU A 80 4.25 -13.37 10.65
CA LEU A 80 3.90 -14.70 10.15
C LEU A 80 5.00 -15.29 9.26
N HIS A 81 5.83 -14.43 8.66
CA HIS A 81 6.99 -14.81 7.87
C HIS A 81 8.25 -14.26 8.54
N PRO A 82 9.33 -15.06 8.73
CA PRO A 82 10.54 -14.64 9.46
C PRO A 82 11.19 -13.36 8.92
N GLY A 83 11.10 -13.12 7.60
CA GLY A 83 11.59 -11.88 6.99
C GLY A 83 10.98 -10.58 7.49
N PHE A 84 9.87 -10.64 8.23
CA PHE A 84 9.26 -9.48 8.87
C PHE A 84 9.51 -9.40 10.39
N ASP A 85 10.33 -10.29 10.97
CA ASP A 85 10.59 -10.32 12.42
C ASP A 85 11.18 -8.99 12.94
N GLU A 86 12.03 -8.33 12.14
CA GLU A 86 12.62 -7.03 12.50
C GLU A 86 11.67 -5.85 12.24
N ALA A 87 10.60 -6.07 11.47
CA ALA A 87 9.65 -5.04 11.10
C ALA A 87 8.51 -4.86 12.09
N VAL A 88 8.30 -5.82 13.02
CA VAL A 88 7.21 -5.73 14.01
C VAL A 88 7.57 -4.82 15.20
N PRO A 89 6.61 -4.05 15.73
CA PRO A 89 5.24 -3.91 15.23
C PRO A 89 5.17 -3.02 13.98
N PHE A 90 4.29 -3.36 13.04
CA PHE A 90 3.98 -2.50 11.89
C PHE A 90 2.48 -2.43 11.62
N VAL A 91 2.05 -1.35 10.96
CA VAL A 91 0.65 -1.15 10.57
C VAL A 91 0.44 -1.63 9.14
N CYS A 92 -0.62 -2.43 8.95
CA CYS A 92 -1.20 -2.72 7.65
C CYS A 92 -2.58 -2.06 7.59
N ALA A 93 -2.84 -1.30 6.52
CA ALA A 93 -4.07 -0.54 6.36
C ALA A 93 -4.75 -0.83 5.03
N VAL A 94 -6.07 -0.72 5.04
CA VAL A 94 -6.89 -0.51 3.85
C VAL A 94 -7.05 0.99 3.68
N VAL A 95 -6.51 1.55 2.60
CA VAL A 95 -6.64 2.96 2.24
C VAL A 95 -7.71 3.10 1.19
N GLU A 96 -8.68 3.98 1.42
CA GLU A 96 -9.63 4.44 0.41
C GLU A 96 -9.02 5.64 -0.32
N MET A 97 -8.71 5.45 -1.59
CA MET A 97 -8.04 6.45 -2.43
C MET A 97 -9.03 7.51 -2.92
N ASP A 98 -8.55 8.71 -3.26
CA ASP A 98 -9.37 9.78 -3.86
C ASP A 98 -10.14 9.30 -5.12
N GLU A 99 -9.58 8.32 -5.85
CA GLU A 99 -10.21 7.72 -7.03
C GLU A 99 -11.37 6.76 -6.70
N GLY A 100 -11.62 6.49 -5.41
CA GLY A 100 -12.70 5.61 -4.91
C GLY A 100 -12.37 4.11 -4.91
N VAL A 101 -11.11 3.74 -5.19
CA VAL A 101 -10.63 2.35 -5.02
C VAL A 101 -10.06 2.15 -3.63
N ARG A 102 -9.99 0.89 -3.17
CA ARG A 102 -9.32 0.54 -1.91
C ARG A 102 -8.06 -0.26 -2.17
N MET A 103 -7.01 0.06 -1.44
CA MET A 103 -5.70 -0.58 -1.56
C MET A 103 -5.19 -1.01 -0.17
N VAL A 104 -4.59 -2.19 -0.10
CA VAL A 104 -3.93 -2.69 1.11
C VAL A 104 -2.45 -2.35 1.03
N ALA A 105 -1.92 -1.67 2.04
CA ALA A 105 -0.52 -1.29 2.11
C ALA A 105 -0.09 -1.00 3.56
N ARG A 106 1.23 -0.88 3.79
CA ARG A 106 1.76 -0.49 5.10
C ARG A 106 1.60 1.01 5.32
N ILE A 107 1.30 1.39 6.56
CA ILE A 107 1.56 2.76 7.03
C ILE A 107 2.99 2.77 7.60
N VAL A 108 3.84 3.63 7.08
CA VAL A 108 5.24 3.82 7.49
C VAL A 108 5.42 5.13 8.25
N ASP A 109 6.59 5.31 8.84
CA ASP A 109 6.98 6.50 9.62
C ASP A 109 6.04 6.84 10.80
N LEU A 110 5.34 5.84 11.32
CA LEU A 110 4.46 5.97 12.48
C LEU A 110 5.22 5.65 13.78
N VAL A 111 5.15 6.56 14.75
CA VAL A 111 5.62 6.29 16.12
C VAL A 111 4.59 5.43 16.87
N ALA A 112 5.08 4.53 17.74
CA ALA A 112 4.30 3.43 18.34
C ALA A 112 2.97 3.84 19.00
N ASP A 113 2.89 5.03 19.60
CA ASP A 113 1.69 5.54 20.27
C ASP A 113 0.64 6.15 19.30
N GLY A 114 0.98 6.30 18.02
CA GLY A 114 0.14 6.93 16.98
C GLY A 114 -0.89 6.01 16.32
N THR A 115 -0.97 4.73 16.72
CA THR A 115 -1.84 3.74 16.07
C THR A 115 -3.29 3.77 16.52
N ALA A 116 -3.60 4.42 17.64
CA ALA A 116 -4.94 4.40 18.25
C ALA A 116 -6.00 5.20 17.45
N MET A 117 -5.59 6.08 16.53
CA MET A 117 -6.51 6.95 15.78
C MET A 117 -6.10 7.10 14.31
N LEU A 118 -5.91 5.99 13.60
CA LEU A 118 -5.59 6.05 12.16
C LEU A 118 -6.82 6.09 11.26
N VAL A 119 -7.97 5.56 11.68
CA VAL A 119 -9.19 5.61 10.85
C VAL A 119 -9.55 7.06 10.52
N ASP A 120 -9.91 7.30 9.26
CA ASP A 120 -10.19 8.62 8.66
C ASP A 120 -8.98 9.56 8.54
N ALA A 121 -7.78 9.16 8.99
CA ALA A 121 -6.57 9.96 8.81
C ALA A 121 -6.20 10.06 7.33
N ALA A 122 -5.77 11.25 6.90
CA ALA A 122 -5.30 11.47 5.55
C ALA A 122 -3.93 10.82 5.36
N VAL A 123 -3.69 10.26 4.18
CA VAL A 123 -2.42 9.64 3.83
C VAL A 123 -1.99 10.00 2.42
N GLU A 124 -0.69 9.95 2.21
CA GLU A 124 -0.06 10.07 0.89
C GLU A 124 0.86 8.88 0.62
N VAL A 125 0.91 8.48 -0.64
CA VAL A 125 1.74 7.37 -1.10
C VAL A 125 3.21 7.74 -1.01
N VAL A 126 4.00 6.77 -0.56
CA VAL A 126 5.46 6.77 -0.59
C VAL A 126 5.94 5.43 -1.14
N TYR A 127 7.21 5.35 -1.49
CA TYR A 127 7.77 4.19 -2.18
C TYR A 127 8.90 3.58 -1.35
N VAL A 128 8.82 2.26 -1.16
CA VAL A 128 9.80 1.47 -0.43
C VAL A 128 10.53 0.56 -1.41
N HIS A 129 11.85 0.74 -1.52
CA HIS A 129 12.70 -0.13 -2.32
C HIS A 129 12.93 -1.44 -1.57
N ALA A 130 12.20 -2.49 -1.97
CA ALA A 130 12.27 -3.82 -1.35
C ALA A 130 13.39 -4.68 -1.96
N ALA A 131 13.73 -4.45 -3.23
CA ALA A 131 14.86 -5.02 -3.97
C ALA A 131 15.21 -4.08 -5.15
N ASP A 132 16.29 -4.38 -5.88
CA ASP A 132 16.79 -3.54 -6.98
C ASP A 132 15.72 -3.22 -8.05
N ASP A 133 14.81 -4.16 -8.33
CA ASP A 133 13.75 -4.03 -9.32
C ASP A 133 12.33 -4.05 -8.72
N VAL A 134 12.21 -4.09 -7.39
CA VAL A 134 10.92 -4.12 -6.69
C VAL A 134 10.78 -2.91 -5.80
N VAL A 135 9.90 -2.00 -6.23
CA VAL A 135 9.46 -0.84 -5.44
C VAL A 135 8.01 -1.05 -5.02
N LEU A 136 7.76 -0.99 -3.72
CA LEU A 136 6.44 -1.22 -3.13
C LEU A 136 5.82 0.12 -2.71
N PRO A 137 4.55 0.37 -3.07
CA PRO A 137 3.81 1.50 -2.51
C PRO A 137 3.48 1.25 -1.04
N ALA A 138 3.76 2.25 -0.22
CA ALA A 138 3.34 2.37 1.17
C ALA A 138 2.67 3.73 1.38
N PHE A 139 2.17 4.00 2.58
CA PHE A 139 1.54 5.28 2.90
C PHE A 139 2.15 5.87 4.16
N ARG A 140 2.15 7.19 4.25
CA ARG A 140 2.48 7.92 5.47
C ARG A 140 1.42 8.97 5.77
N LEU A 141 1.37 9.39 7.02
CA LEU A 141 0.60 10.57 7.40
C LEU A 141 1.31 11.83 6.85
N PRO A 142 0.58 12.82 6.32
CA PRO A 142 1.14 14.13 6.01
C PRO A 142 1.74 14.76 7.28
N ALA A 143 2.79 15.57 7.12
CA ALA A 143 3.50 16.20 8.25
C ALA A 143 2.60 17.05 9.18
N ALA A 144 1.42 17.46 8.73
CA ALA A 144 0.46 18.24 9.51
C ALA A 144 -0.38 17.41 10.51
N GLU A 145 -0.54 16.09 10.29
CA GLU A 145 -1.40 15.23 11.11
C GLU A 145 -0.68 14.54 12.29
N VAL A 146 0.64 14.73 12.41
CA VAL A 146 1.44 14.19 13.54
C VAL A 146 1.14 14.89 14.88
N ARG A 147 0.31 15.95 14.88
CA ARG A 147 -0.14 16.59 16.13
C ARG A 147 -1.27 15.78 16.75
N GLY A 148 -0.90 14.91 17.68
CA GLY A 148 -1.81 14.15 18.53
C GLY A 148 -2.98 15.01 19.02
N ASN A 149 -4.19 14.59 18.66
CA ASN A 149 -5.43 15.17 19.16
C ASN A 149 -5.60 14.77 20.63
N GLY A 150 -4.86 15.44 21.52
CA GLY A 150 -5.12 15.45 22.94
C GLY A 150 -6.43 16.17 23.20
N ARG A 151 -7.55 15.45 23.07
CA ARG A 151 -8.83 15.88 23.64
C ARG A 151 -8.82 15.53 25.13
N ARG A 152 -8.91 16.59 25.93
CA ARG A 152 -9.24 16.58 27.37
C ARG A 152 -10.61 15.96 27.61
#